data_AF-A0A353WEY7-F1
#
_entry.id   AF-A0A353WEY7-F1
#
_cell.length_a   1.000
_cell.length_b   1.000
_cell.length_c   1.000
_cell.angle_alpha   90.00
_cell.angle_beta   90.00
_cell.angle_gamma   90.00
#
_symmetry.space_group_name_H-M   'P 1'
#
loop_
_entity.id
_entity.type
_entity.pdbx_description
1 polymer ?
#
loop_
_entity_poly.entity_id
_entity_poly.type
_entity_poly.pdbx_seq_one_letter_code
_entity_poly.pdbx_strand_id
1 'polypeptide(L)' 'MSLLHKKITPLSFIRSFSVVVGLVLIWRGIWYLLDGLDLWLFGNNHGWSALGGIILGLWILYLPDKDLKEIEKL' A
#
# COMPACT_ATOMS: atom_id res chain seq x y z
N MET A 1 13.20 14.02 -42.05
CA MET A 1 12.35 13.31 -41.07
C MET A 1 13.18 12.18 -40.47
N SER A 2 13.93 12.44 -39.38
CA SER A 2 14.86 11.47 -38.80
C SER A 2 14.11 10.58 -37.79
N LEU A 3 13.94 9.30 -38.13
CA LEU A 3 13.36 8.28 -37.25
C LEU A 3 14.44 7.84 -36.24
N LEU A 4 14.45 8.49 -35.08
CA LEU A 4 15.35 8.18 -33.98
C LEU A 4 14.95 6.83 -33.36
N HIS A 5 15.61 5.76 -33.81
CA HIS A 5 15.39 4.41 -33.30
C HIS A 5 15.93 4.33 -31.86
N LYS A 6 15.04 4.47 -30.87
CA LYS A 6 15.36 4.36 -29.44
C LYS A 6 15.80 2.93 -29.14
N LYS A 7 17.11 2.68 -29.12
CA LYS A 7 17.66 1.38 -28.72
C LYS A 7 17.22 1.11 -27.28
N ILE A 8 16.48 0.03 -27.07
CA ILE A 8 16.12 -0.43 -25.73
C ILE A 8 17.39 -1.02 -25.11
N THR A 9 18.12 -0.18 -24.38
CA THR A 9 19.33 -0.58 -23.67
C THR A 9 18.92 -1.47 -22.49
N PRO A 10 19.57 -2.62 -22.23
CA PRO A 10 19.26 -3.48 -21.08
C PRO A 10 19.28 -2.72 -19.74
N LEU A 11 20.03 -1.62 -19.68
CA LEU A 11 20.07 -0.69 -18.56
C LEU A 11 18.72 -0.02 -18.24
N SER A 12 17.90 0.31 -19.23
CA SER A 12 16.59 0.93 -19.01
C SER A 12 15.56 -0.07 -18.46
N PHE A 13 15.68 -1.32 -18.88
CA PHE A 13 14.89 -2.42 -18.35
C PHE A 13 15.24 -2.70 -16.88
N ILE A 14 16.52 -2.83 -16.55
CA ILE A 14 16.98 -3.04 -15.17
C ILE A 14 16.52 -1.90 -14.25
N ARG A 15 16.59 -0.65 -14.71
CA ARG A 15 16.11 0.51 -13.94
C ARG A 15 14.60 0.43 -13.65
N SER A 16 13.81 0.05 -14.65
CA SER A 16 12.35 -0.04 -14.46
C SER A 16 12.00 -1.20 -13.53
N PHE A 17 12.67 -2.33 -13.71
CA PHE A 17 12.50 -3.52 -12.88
C PHE A 17 12.93 -3.27 -11.43
N SER A 18 14.05 -2.58 -11.19
CA SER A 18 14.51 -2.26 -9.83
C SER A 18 13.54 -1.35 -9.10
N VAL A 19 12.87 -0.44 -9.80
CA VAL A 19 11.84 0.42 -9.21
C VAL A 19 10.63 -0.41 -8.79
N VAL A 20 10.13 -1.30 -9.66
CA VAL A 20 8.98 -2.16 -9.33
C VAL A 20 9.30 -3.09 -8.15
N VAL A 21 10.46 -3.76 -8.20
CA VAL A 21 10.90 -4.63 -7.10
C VAL A 21 11.06 -3.84 -5.80
N GLY A 22 11.67 -2.66 -5.85
CA GLY A 22 11.80 -1.78 -4.69
C GLY A 22 10.43 -1.39 -4.11
N LEU A 23 9.48 -1.01 -4.96
CA LEU A 23 8.13 -0.63 -4.53
C LEU A 23 7.40 -1.82 -3.86
N VAL A 24 7.49 -3.01 -4.45
CA VAL A 24 6.90 -4.25 -3.90
C VAL A 24 7.54 -4.60 -2.56
N LEU A 25 8.86 -4.47 -2.42
CA LEU A 25 9.56 -4.74 -1.17
C LEU A 25 9.18 -3.74 -0.07
N ILE A 26 9.05 -2.45 -0.40
CA ILE A 26 8.58 -1.42 0.55
C ILE A 26 7.17 -1.74 1.00
N TRP A 27 6.26 -1.99 0.06
CA TRP A 27 4.88 -2.37 0.36
C TRP A 27 4.81 -3.59 1.28
N ARG A 28 5.53 -4.66 0.94
CA ARG A 28 5.61 -5.88 1.75
C ARG A 28 6.22 -5.62 3.13
N GLY A 29 7.22 -4.75 3.22
CA GLY A 29 7.83 -4.35 4.49
C GLY A 29 6.86 -3.62 5.41
N ILE A 30 6.03 -2.74 4.84
CA ILE A 30 4.96 -2.05 5.60
C ILE A 30 3.96 -3.05 6.17
N TRP A 31 3.57 -4.07 5.40
CA TRP A 31 2.70 -5.15 5.91
C TRP A 31 3.31 -5.88 7.09
N TYR A 32 4.58 -6.27 7.02
CA TYR A 32 5.22 -6.96 8.15
C TYR A 32 5.43 -6.08 9.36
N LEU A 33 5.68 -4.78 9.17
CA LEU A 33 5.74 -3.82 10.28
C LEU A 33 4.38 -3.70 10.97
N LEU A 34 3.30 -3.59 10.19
CA LEU A 34 1.94 -3.53 10.71
C LEU A 34 1.54 -4.85 11.38
N ASP A 35 1.87 -5.99 10.79
CA ASP A 35 1.60 -7.33 11.33
C ASP A 35 2.40 -7.59 12.62
N GLY A 36 3.67 -7.17 12.66
CA GLY A 36 4.51 -7.25 13.87
C GLY A 36 4.03 -6.33 14.98
N LEU A 37 3.59 -5.12 14.66
CA LEU A 37 2.93 -4.22 15.62
C LEU A 37 1.62 -4.83 16.11
N ASP A 38 0.85 -5.46 15.24
CA ASP A 38 -0.40 -6.12 15.60
C ASP A 38 -0.17 -7.29 16.56
N LEU A 39 0.80 -8.15 16.23
CA LEU A 39 1.20 -9.26 17.08
C LEU A 39 1.72 -8.79 18.45
N TRP A 40 2.48 -7.70 18.49
CA TRP A 40 3.03 -7.15 19.74
C TRP A 40 1.98 -6.46 20.62
N LEU A 41 1.04 -5.73 20.01
CA LEU A 41 -0.01 -4.99 20.73
C LEU A 41 -1.22 -5.87 21.09
N PHE A 42 -1.61 -6.81 20.23
CA PHE A 42 -2.85 -7.58 20.35
C PHE A 42 -2.65 -9.08 20.60
N GLY A 43 -1.40 -9.53 20.75
CA GLY A 43 -1.07 -10.82 21.36
C GLY A 43 -1.78 -12.02 20.73
N ASN A 44 -1.89 -12.04 19.39
CA ASN A 44 -2.50 -13.10 18.58
C ASN A 44 -4.05 -13.13 18.52
N ASN A 45 -4.76 -12.17 19.12
CA ASN A 45 -6.23 -12.10 19.01
C ASN A 45 -6.67 -11.33 17.75
N HIS A 46 -6.61 -12.00 16.59
CA HIS A 46 -6.90 -11.46 15.25
C HIS A 46 -8.26 -10.72 15.11
N GLY A 47 -9.21 -10.94 16.02
CA GLY A 47 -10.52 -10.30 15.98
C GLY A 47 -10.51 -8.83 16.38
N TRP A 48 -9.66 -8.43 17.33
CA TRP A 48 -9.64 -7.05 17.85
C TRP A 48 -8.90 -6.09 16.92
N SER A 49 -7.88 -6.57 16.22
CA SER A 49 -7.14 -5.76 15.25
C SER A 49 -7.92 -5.52 13.96
N ALA A 50 -8.66 -6.52 13.49
CA ALA A 50 -9.61 -6.34 12.39
C ALA A 50 -10.69 -5.29 12.75
N LEU A 51 -11.26 -5.38 13.96
CA LEU A 51 -12.21 -4.38 14.47
C LEU A 51 -11.58 -2.99 14.60
N GLY A 52 -10.36 -2.89 15.15
CA GLY A 52 -9.63 -1.63 15.29
C GLY A 52 -9.29 -0.99 13.95
N GLY A 53 -8.84 -1.78 12.97
CA GLY A 53 -8.56 -1.32 11.61
C GLY A 53 -9.81 -0.84 10.87
N ILE A 54 -10.94 -1.53 11.04
CA ILE A 54 -12.23 -1.09 10.49
C ILE A 54 -12.66 0.24 11.13
N ILE A 55 -12.58 0.35 12.47
CA ILE A 55 -12.99 1.56 13.18
C ILE A 55 -12.08 2.74 12.83
N LEU A 56 -10.76 2.56 12.81
CA LEU A 56 -9.80 3.60 12.41
C LEU A 56 -9.96 4.00 10.95
N GLY A 57 -10.15 3.02 10.05
CA GLY A 57 -10.39 3.28 8.63
C GLY A 57 -11.66 4.10 8.42
N LEU A 58 -12.75 3.73 9.10
CA LEU A 58 -13.99 4.50 9.09
C LEU A 58 -13.81 5.90 9.68
N TRP A 59 -13.05 6.06 10.76
CA TRP A 59 -12.77 7.36 11.36
C TRP A 59 -11.94 8.28 10.46
N ILE A 60 -10.92 7.74 9.80
CA ILE A 60 -10.08 8.50 8.86
C ILE A 60 -10.90 8.93 7.65
N LEU A 61 -11.75 8.05 7.10
CA LEU A 61 -12.64 8.39 5.99
C LEU A 61 -13.74 9.39 6.41
N TYR A 62 -14.20 9.32 7.65
CA TYR A 62 -15.21 10.23 8.18
C TYR A 62 -14.65 11.62 8.51
N LEU A 63 -13.39 11.74 8.91
CA LEU A 63 -12.78 13.01 9.33
C LEU A 63 -12.83 14.16 8.31
N PRO A 64 -12.47 13.96 7.02
CA PRO A 64 -12.40 15.05 6.04
C PRO A 64 -13.76 15.61 5.66
N ASP A 65 -14.74 14.75 5.37
CA ASP A 65 -16.04 15.17 4.81
C ASP A 65 -17.20 15.08 5.81
N LYS A 66 -16.98 14.45 6.98
CA LYS A 66 -18.03 14.07 7.96
C LYS A 66 -19.20 13.32 7.33
N ASP A 67 -18.96 12.70 6.19
CA ASP A 67 -19.97 12.04 5.36
C ASP A 67 -19.29 10.87 4.63
N LEU A 68 -19.89 9.68 4.66
CA LEU A 68 -19.29 8.44 4.14
C LEU A 68 -19.71 8.17 2.68
N LYS A 69 -19.96 9.22 1.90
CA LYS A 69 -20.46 9.14 0.51
C LYS A 69 -19.52 8.40 -0.46
N GLU A 70 -18.22 8.34 -0.16
CA GLU A 70 -17.28 7.59 -0.99
C GLU A 70 -17.44 6.07 -0.87
N ILE A 71 -17.91 5.57 0.28
CA ILE A 71 -18.18 4.14 0.47
C ILE A 71 -19.49 3.74 -0.23
N GLU A 72 -20.45 4.65 -0.34
CA GLU A 72 -21.74 4.40 -1.03
C GLU A 72 -21.58 4.20 -2.55
N LYS A 73 -20.47 4.65 -3.13
CA LYS A 73 -20.17 4.52 -4.57
C LYS A 73 -19.39 3.27 -4.97
N LEU A 74 -18.94 2.47 -4.01
CA LEU A 74 -18.19 1.21 -4.23
C LEU A 74 -19.15 0.02 -4.24
#